data_AF-A0A975SM96-F1
#
_entry.id   AF-A0A975SM96-F1
#
_cell.length_a   1.000
_cell.length_b   1.000
_cell.length_c   1.000
_cell.angle_alpha   90.00
_cell.angle_beta   90.00
_cell.angle_gamma   90.00
#
_symmetry.space_group_name_H-M   'P 1'
#
loop_
_entity.id
_entity.type
_entity.pdbx_description
1 polymer ?
#
loop_
_entity_poly.entity_id
_entity_poly.type
_entity_poly.pdbx_seq_one_letter_code
_entity_poly.pdbx_strand_id
1 'polypeptide(L)'
;MDFLGYLKKDDFEQFKNEIAAKIGNISLETKGKANREETIPRINDLEVLLKQKTSDLEESARTAALKTTEHQAAAESSLKTINEILSLQESLKKGVEEDVSKLKELQQTTKDTNTKLGEKIQEVIQLHTNSIADQKKISEVIVSIEASKQTILDHLEKTKNIPEDTQKLEKLLENAESNSASINGLLSQSSKRKQDIEDLYKKIYGEDIKTEDGKISHTNGIKDELQNTYKALSLEIQTLQDIIDNKTKIIEDAHNNSIAQREENVKEIISSAKAEIDSVTIELKNLLPGGLAAGLSAAYESKTGEEKKDLKRFESTFKTTIGLLVAASLIPFLIDIYLLALKNKELTSVIKDTPHLIISILPLYFPILWLAYSYAKKINLSKRLIEEYTHKAVLGKTFSGLSHQIESLPKDSPVRNELWTKLLYNVLQVSSENPGKLITDYNKADHPLMEVLENSSKLSKSLDVLSKIPGFSSIAQTLTEKNEKSLAAQGDSVKSGLDANESLNATQEPPISTGEKSPK
;
A
#
# COMPACT_ATOMS: atom_id res chain seq x y z
N MET A 1 -4.34 35.13 6.96
CA MET A 1 -3.19 35.57 7.79
C MET A 1 -2.05 35.76 6.81
N ASP A 2 -1.91 36.98 6.30
CA ASP A 2 -0.97 37.36 5.24
C ASP A 2 0.45 37.44 5.82
N PHE A 3 1.30 36.48 5.49
CA PHE A 3 2.72 36.49 5.89
C PHE A 3 3.70 36.64 4.71
N LEU A 4 3.22 36.99 3.52
CA LEU A 4 4.09 37.20 2.34
C LEU A 4 3.73 38.48 1.56
N GLY A 5 3.39 39.56 2.28
CA GLY A 5 3.20 40.90 1.71
C GLY A 5 4.47 41.79 1.70
N TYR A 6 5.61 41.28 2.18
CA TYR A 6 6.85 42.04 2.32
C TYR A 6 7.99 41.34 1.60
N LEU A 7 8.09 41.60 0.30
CA LEU A 7 9.35 41.70 -0.44
C LEU A 7 8.94 42.31 -1.79
N LYS A 8 8.68 43.62 -1.76
CA LYS A 8 8.28 44.37 -2.95
C LYS A 8 9.46 44.36 -3.91
N LYS A 9 9.15 44.15 -5.19
CA LYS A 9 10.02 44.39 -6.35
C LYS A 9 10.83 45.70 -6.23
N ASP A 10 10.27 46.68 -5.53
CA ASP A 10 10.84 47.99 -5.24
C ASP A 10 12.11 47.93 -4.38
N ASP A 11 12.20 47.04 -3.38
CA ASP A 11 13.36 46.96 -2.47
C ASP A 11 14.60 46.41 -3.20
N PHE A 12 14.40 45.51 -4.17
CA PHE A 12 15.47 44.95 -4.98
C PHE A 12 15.97 45.94 -6.04
N GLU A 13 15.06 46.69 -6.67
CA GLU A 13 15.44 47.78 -7.59
C GLU A 13 16.14 48.93 -6.85
N GLN A 14 15.75 49.22 -5.60
CA GLN A 14 16.43 50.19 -4.76
C GLN A 14 17.86 49.74 -4.39
N PHE A 15 18.05 48.47 -4.04
CA PHE A 15 19.36 47.88 -3.78
C PHE A 15 20.26 47.84 -5.02
N LYS A 16 19.69 47.52 -6.19
CA LYS A 16 20.39 47.54 -7.48
C LYS A 16 20.85 48.95 -7.85
N ASN A 17 20.02 49.96 -7.59
CA ASN A 17 20.39 51.37 -7.79
C ASN A 17 21.45 51.84 -6.79
N GLU A 18 21.42 51.38 -5.53
CA GLU A 18 22.47 51.65 -4.54
C GLU A 18 23.81 51.01 -4.91
N ILE A 19 23.80 49.76 -5.39
CA ILE A 19 25.01 49.08 -5.85
C ILE A 19 25.56 49.75 -7.11
N ALA A 20 24.70 50.10 -8.08
CA ALA A 20 25.11 50.84 -9.27
C ALA A 20 25.71 52.21 -8.91
N ALA A 21 25.14 52.92 -7.93
CA ALA A 21 25.68 54.17 -7.42
C ALA A 21 27.03 53.97 -6.70
N LYS A 22 27.19 52.90 -5.90
CA LYS A 22 28.46 52.56 -5.25
C LYS A 22 29.55 52.16 -6.26
N ILE A 23 29.21 51.40 -7.30
CA ILE A 23 30.14 51.04 -8.39
C ILE A 23 30.53 52.28 -9.20
N GLY A 24 29.59 53.19 -9.47
CA GLY A 24 29.86 54.49 -10.10
C GLY A 24 30.82 55.36 -9.27
N ASN A 25 30.67 55.36 -7.94
CA ASN A 25 31.57 56.09 -7.03
C ASN A 25 32.97 55.46 -6.95
N ILE A 26 33.09 54.12 -6.97
CA ILE A 26 34.38 53.42 -7.03
C ILE A 26 35.10 53.67 -8.38
N SER A 27 34.33 53.78 -9.47
CA SER A 27 34.84 54.18 -10.80
C SER A 27 35.32 55.64 -10.85
N LEU A 28 34.73 56.53 -10.03
CA LEU A 28 35.17 57.91 -9.88
C LEU A 28 36.40 58.04 -8.96
N GLU A 29 36.51 57.26 -7.88
CA GLU A 29 37.70 57.25 -7.01
C GLU A 29 38.94 56.65 -7.69
N THR A 30 38.76 55.69 -8.60
CA THR A 30 39.86 55.07 -9.37
C THR A 30 40.33 55.90 -10.56
N LYS A 31 39.56 56.91 -11.00
CA LYS A 31 40.00 57.87 -12.03
C LYS A 31 41.19 58.75 -11.60
N GLY A 32 41.56 58.75 -10.31
CA GLY A 32 42.61 59.59 -9.74
C GLY A 32 44.01 58.97 -9.63
N LYS A 33 44.23 57.67 -9.85
CA LYS A 33 45.58 57.07 -9.72
C LYS A 33 45.91 56.05 -10.81
N ALA A 34 47.16 56.13 -11.26
CA ALA A 34 47.75 55.45 -12.41
C ALA A 34 47.62 53.91 -12.37
N ASN A 35 46.79 53.36 -13.25
CA ASN A 35 46.97 52.07 -13.95
C ASN A 35 45.76 51.86 -14.88
N ARG A 36 45.82 52.43 -16.09
CA ARG A 36 44.68 52.50 -17.03
C ARG A 36 44.56 51.33 -18.02
N GLU A 37 45.55 50.45 -18.16
CA GLU A 37 45.51 49.38 -19.17
C GLU A 37 44.99 48.02 -18.68
N GLU A 38 45.02 47.73 -17.38
CA GLU A 38 44.63 46.41 -16.85
C GLU A 38 43.32 46.40 -16.04
N THR A 39 42.91 47.56 -15.53
CA THR A 39 41.77 47.69 -14.58
C THR A 39 40.42 47.86 -15.27
N ILE A 40 40.39 48.58 -16.40
CA ILE A 40 39.17 48.83 -17.19
C ILE A 40 38.54 47.55 -17.77
N PRO A 41 39.29 46.63 -18.43
CA PRO A 41 38.69 45.41 -18.96
C PRO A 41 38.18 44.48 -17.86
N ARG A 42 38.88 44.42 -16.72
CA ARG A 42 38.51 43.57 -15.57
C ARG A 42 37.25 44.05 -14.86
N ILE A 43 36.99 45.36 -14.85
CA ILE A 43 35.74 45.95 -14.34
C ILE A 43 34.59 45.62 -15.29
N ASN A 44 34.78 45.73 -16.61
CA ASN A 44 33.75 45.37 -17.59
C ASN A 44 33.41 43.86 -17.56
N ASP A 45 34.41 42.98 -17.42
CA ASP A 45 34.18 41.53 -17.30
C ASP A 45 33.42 41.18 -16.00
N LEU A 46 33.75 41.86 -14.88
CA LEU A 46 33.00 41.70 -13.64
C LEU A 46 31.56 42.23 -13.74
N GLU A 47 31.33 43.30 -14.50
CA GLU A 47 30.00 43.87 -14.74
C GLU A 47 29.13 42.96 -15.63
N VAL A 48 29.74 42.31 -16.63
CA VAL A 48 29.10 41.29 -17.47
C VAL A 48 28.79 40.03 -16.67
N LEU A 49 29.73 39.54 -15.86
CA LEU A 49 29.54 38.37 -14.99
C LEU A 49 28.48 38.62 -13.90
N LEU A 50 28.43 39.83 -13.32
CA LEU A 50 27.38 40.22 -12.39
C LEU A 50 26.01 40.26 -13.07
N LYS A 51 25.90 40.86 -14.26
CA LYS A 51 24.64 40.90 -15.03
C LYS A 51 24.15 39.51 -15.42
N GLN A 52 25.05 38.62 -15.87
CA GLN A 52 24.71 37.22 -16.17
C GLN A 52 24.24 36.48 -14.91
N LYS A 53 25.00 36.57 -13.81
CA LYS A 53 24.66 35.88 -12.56
C LYS A 53 23.40 36.41 -11.87
N THR A 54 23.09 37.70 -12.01
CA THR A 54 21.81 38.27 -11.55
C THR A 54 20.64 37.85 -12.42
N SER A 55 20.85 37.71 -13.74
CA SER A 55 19.83 37.23 -14.68
C SER A 55 19.43 35.78 -14.39
N ASP A 56 20.41 34.90 -14.15
CA ASP A 56 20.16 33.48 -13.86
C ASP A 56 19.45 33.28 -12.50
N LEU A 57 19.79 34.11 -11.50
CA LEU A 57 19.11 34.11 -10.20
C LEU A 57 17.69 34.68 -10.29
N GLU A 58 17.47 35.70 -11.12
CA GLU A 58 16.15 36.28 -11.38
C GLU A 58 15.23 35.29 -12.13
N GLU A 59 15.77 34.55 -13.11
CA GLU A 59 15.04 33.50 -13.82
C GLU A 59 14.72 32.29 -12.92
N SER A 60 15.67 31.88 -12.07
CA SER A 60 15.46 30.84 -11.06
C SER A 60 14.42 31.25 -10.00
N ALA A 61 14.47 32.50 -9.52
CA ALA A 61 13.48 33.04 -8.59
C ALA A 61 12.08 33.15 -9.24
N ARG A 62 12.02 33.55 -10.51
CA ARG A 62 10.76 33.65 -11.27
C ARG A 62 10.14 32.29 -11.53
N THR A 63 10.93 31.28 -11.88
CA THR A 63 10.46 29.90 -12.06
C THR A 63 10.03 29.27 -10.73
N ALA A 64 10.72 29.54 -9.62
CA ALA A 64 10.29 29.13 -8.28
C ALA A 64 8.98 29.80 -7.86
N ALA A 65 8.81 31.10 -8.16
CA ALA A 65 7.57 31.82 -7.89
C ALA A 65 6.39 31.27 -8.71
N LEU A 66 6.61 31.00 -10.00
CA LEU A 66 5.59 30.38 -10.87
C LEU A 66 5.17 29.00 -10.38
N LYS A 67 6.14 28.14 -10.02
CA LYS A 67 5.84 26.83 -9.41
C LYS A 67 5.07 26.96 -8.09
N THR A 68 5.41 27.96 -7.27
CA THR A 68 4.69 28.22 -6.01
C THR A 68 3.25 28.63 -6.27
N THR A 69 2.99 29.48 -7.28
CA THR A 69 1.63 29.86 -7.68
C THR A 69 0.85 28.69 -8.28
N GLU A 70 1.50 27.80 -9.04
CA GLU A 70 0.88 26.57 -9.56
C GLU A 70 0.54 25.60 -8.43
N HIS A 71 1.44 25.41 -7.45
CA HIS A 71 1.17 24.58 -6.27
C HIS A 71 0.06 25.18 -5.40
N GLN A 72 -0.02 26.51 -5.28
CA GLN A 72 -1.12 27.18 -4.59
C GLN A 72 -2.45 26.97 -5.33
N ALA A 73 -2.49 27.16 -6.65
CA ALA A 73 -3.68 26.93 -7.45
C ALA A 73 -4.14 25.45 -7.39
N ALA A 74 -3.19 24.51 -7.39
CA ALA A 74 -3.47 23.09 -7.20
C ALA A 74 -4.05 22.80 -5.81
N ALA A 75 -3.51 23.42 -4.75
CA ALA A 75 -4.02 23.30 -3.38
C ALA A 75 -5.43 23.90 -3.22
N GLU A 76 -5.70 25.06 -3.83
CA GLU A 76 -7.02 25.69 -3.85
C GLU A 76 -8.04 24.84 -4.61
N SER A 77 -7.64 24.26 -5.74
CA SER A 77 -8.51 23.34 -6.50
C SER A 77 -8.85 22.09 -5.69
N SER A 78 -7.87 21.52 -4.98
CA SER A 78 -8.04 20.35 -4.12
C SER A 78 -8.92 20.67 -2.90
N LEU A 79 -8.78 21.84 -2.29
CA LEU A 79 -9.67 22.32 -1.23
C LEU A 79 -11.11 22.45 -1.70
N LYS A 80 -11.32 22.93 -2.95
CA LYS A 80 -12.65 23.00 -3.55
C LYS A 80 -13.25 21.60 -3.72
N THR A 81 -12.48 20.65 -4.24
CA THR A 81 -12.95 19.25 -4.40
C THR A 81 -13.27 18.60 -3.05
N ILE A 82 -12.45 18.84 -2.02
CA ILE A 82 -12.70 18.35 -0.66
C ILE A 82 -14.00 18.92 -0.09
N ASN A 83 -14.25 20.22 -0.27
CA ASN A 83 -15.49 20.86 0.19
C ASN A 83 -16.73 20.33 -0.57
N GLU A 84 -16.62 20.08 -1.86
CA GLU A 84 -17.68 19.44 -2.65
C GLU A 84 -17.97 18.03 -2.12
N ILE A 85 -16.95 17.21 -1.85
CA ILE A 85 -17.11 15.87 -1.27
C ILE A 85 -17.75 15.94 0.12
N LEU A 86 -17.35 16.87 0.98
CA LEU A 86 -17.95 17.06 2.30
C LEU A 86 -19.43 17.43 2.21
N SER A 87 -19.80 18.32 1.29
CA SER A 87 -21.21 18.69 1.07
C SER A 87 -22.06 17.50 0.58
N LEU A 88 -21.48 16.65 -0.26
CA LEU A 88 -22.12 15.45 -0.79
C LEU A 88 -22.30 14.41 0.32
N GLN A 89 -21.31 14.23 1.19
CA GLN A 89 -21.38 13.38 2.37
C GLN A 89 -22.49 13.84 3.35
N GLU A 90 -22.60 15.14 3.59
CA GLU A 90 -23.66 15.71 4.46
C GLU A 90 -25.06 15.47 3.86
N SER A 91 -25.19 15.64 2.54
CA SER A 91 -26.46 15.37 1.84
C SER A 91 -26.88 13.89 1.90
N LEU A 92 -25.91 12.97 1.74
CA LEU A 92 -26.14 11.53 1.85
C LEU A 92 -26.53 11.13 3.27
N LYS A 93 -25.88 11.70 4.29
CA LYS A 93 -26.23 11.48 5.70
C LYS A 93 -27.68 11.88 5.97
N LYS A 94 -28.09 13.06 5.49
CA LYS A 94 -29.47 13.55 5.65
C LYS A 94 -30.48 12.64 4.94
N GLY A 95 -30.17 12.15 3.74
CA GLY A 95 -31.01 11.17 3.04
C GLY A 95 -31.19 9.88 3.82
N VAL A 96 -30.10 9.34 4.39
CA VAL A 96 -30.13 8.14 5.23
C VAL A 96 -30.97 8.35 6.50
N GLU A 97 -30.86 9.51 7.16
CA GLU A 97 -31.69 9.83 8.34
C GLU A 97 -33.18 9.92 8.00
N GLU A 98 -33.52 10.43 6.82
CA GLU A 98 -34.91 10.51 6.35
C GLU A 98 -35.47 9.11 6.02
N ASP A 99 -34.69 8.26 5.35
CA ASP A 99 -35.08 6.89 5.02
C ASP A 99 -35.26 6.03 6.28
N VAL A 100 -34.38 6.19 7.27
CA VAL A 100 -34.52 5.51 8.58
C VAL A 100 -35.80 5.95 9.29
N SER A 101 -36.18 7.23 9.16
CA SER A 101 -37.42 7.75 9.76
C SER A 101 -38.65 7.17 9.08
N LYS A 102 -38.66 7.10 7.74
CA LYS A 102 -39.74 6.45 6.96
C LYS A 102 -39.86 4.96 7.28
N LEU A 103 -38.74 4.25 7.43
CA LEU A 103 -38.75 2.83 7.81
C LEU A 103 -39.35 2.59 9.20
N LYS A 104 -39.08 3.46 10.17
CA LYS A 104 -39.69 3.37 11.51
C LYS A 104 -41.21 3.59 11.47
N GLU A 105 -41.67 4.56 10.68
CA GLU A 105 -43.10 4.82 10.49
C GLU A 105 -43.81 3.65 9.81
N LEU A 106 -43.19 3.07 8.78
CA LEU A 106 -43.70 1.89 8.08
C LEU A 106 -43.78 0.69 9.04
N GLN A 107 -42.75 0.46 9.86
CA GLN A 107 -42.72 -0.60 10.86
C GLN A 107 -43.85 -0.46 11.89
N GLN A 108 -44.09 0.76 12.37
CA GLN A 108 -45.18 1.03 13.31
C GLN A 108 -46.54 0.78 12.65
N THR A 109 -46.72 1.24 11.42
CA THR A 109 -47.95 1.00 10.65
C THR A 109 -48.19 -0.49 10.42
N THR A 110 -47.16 -1.27 10.09
CA THR A 110 -47.27 -2.73 9.94
C THR A 110 -47.63 -3.42 11.26
N LYS A 111 -47.12 -2.94 12.38
CA LYS A 111 -47.49 -3.47 13.71
C LYS A 111 -48.96 -3.19 14.05
N ASP A 112 -49.43 -1.99 13.71
CA ASP A 112 -50.81 -1.57 13.96
C ASP A 112 -51.80 -2.28 13.02
N THR A 113 -51.43 -2.56 11.77
CA THR A 113 -52.27 -3.36 10.87
C THR A 113 -52.32 -4.82 11.29
N ASN A 114 -51.20 -5.40 11.75
CA ASN A 114 -51.17 -6.78 12.21
C ASN A 114 -52.00 -7.00 13.49
N THR A 115 -51.99 -6.03 14.41
CA THR A 115 -52.85 -6.08 15.61
C THR A 115 -54.33 -5.98 15.25
N LYS A 116 -54.72 -5.04 14.39
CA LYS A 116 -56.10 -4.93 13.87
C LYS A 116 -56.55 -6.18 13.12
N LEU A 117 -55.66 -6.81 12.35
CA LEU A 117 -55.95 -8.07 11.66
C LEU A 117 -56.21 -9.20 12.67
N GLY A 118 -55.39 -9.29 13.73
CA GLY A 118 -55.60 -10.24 14.82
C GLY A 118 -56.96 -10.07 15.50
N GLU A 119 -57.37 -8.83 15.79
CA GLU A 119 -58.69 -8.53 16.35
C GLU A 119 -59.83 -8.96 15.41
N LYS A 120 -59.71 -8.67 14.11
CA LYS A 120 -60.71 -9.09 13.12
C LYS A 120 -60.80 -10.60 12.96
N ILE A 121 -59.68 -11.31 13.05
CA ILE A 121 -59.67 -12.78 13.04
C ILE A 121 -60.42 -13.33 14.26
N GLN A 122 -60.21 -12.75 15.45
CA GLN A 122 -60.95 -13.16 16.66
C GLN A 122 -62.46 -12.90 16.52
N GLU A 123 -62.85 -11.76 15.96
CA GLU A 123 -64.26 -11.44 15.69
C GLU A 123 -64.89 -12.46 14.74
N VAL A 124 -64.19 -12.84 13.67
CA VAL A 124 -64.65 -13.86 12.70
C VAL A 124 -64.79 -15.23 13.36
N ILE A 125 -63.85 -15.63 14.21
CA ILE A 125 -63.92 -16.91 14.96
C ILE A 125 -65.16 -16.91 15.87
N GLN A 126 -65.44 -15.79 16.56
CA GLN A 126 -66.60 -15.67 17.43
C GLN A 126 -67.92 -15.75 16.64
N LEU A 127 -68.02 -15.05 15.50
CA LEU A 127 -69.19 -15.11 14.62
C LEU A 127 -69.42 -16.52 14.08
N HIS A 128 -68.36 -17.22 13.66
CA HIS A 128 -68.46 -18.59 13.18
C HIS A 128 -68.96 -19.54 14.28
N THR A 129 -68.45 -19.39 15.50
CA THR A 129 -68.89 -20.19 16.66
C THR A 129 -70.38 -19.97 16.96
N ASN A 130 -70.84 -18.71 16.90
CA ASN A 130 -72.26 -18.38 17.11
C ASN A 130 -73.15 -18.99 15.99
N SER A 131 -72.70 -18.93 14.74
CA SER A 131 -73.44 -19.51 13.60
C SER A 131 -73.61 -21.03 13.72
N ILE A 132 -72.60 -21.75 14.21
CA ILE A 132 -72.70 -23.21 14.47
C ILE A 132 -73.72 -23.48 15.58
N ALA A 133 -73.72 -22.66 16.63
CA ALA A 133 -74.68 -22.80 17.73
C ALA A 133 -76.13 -22.58 17.25
N ASP A 134 -76.36 -21.61 16.37
CA ASP A 134 -77.69 -21.34 15.81
C ASP A 134 -78.14 -22.43 14.83
N GLN A 135 -77.22 -23.00 14.04
CA GLN A 135 -77.51 -24.16 13.19
C GLN A 135 -78.01 -25.36 14.02
N LYS A 136 -77.41 -25.59 15.19
CA LYS A 136 -77.85 -26.66 16.11
C LYS A 136 -79.27 -26.40 16.63
N LYS A 137 -79.58 -25.18 17.05
CA LYS A 137 -80.95 -24.82 17.51
C LYS A 137 -82.00 -25.01 16.41
N ILE A 138 -81.69 -24.63 15.17
CA ILE A 138 -82.59 -24.82 14.03
C ILE A 138 -82.87 -26.32 13.80
N SER A 139 -81.84 -27.17 13.90
CA SER A 139 -82.01 -28.61 13.78
C SER A 139 -82.93 -29.19 14.86
N GLU A 140 -82.84 -28.70 16.10
CA GLU A 140 -83.70 -29.15 17.20
C GLU A 140 -85.18 -28.75 16.98
N VAL A 141 -85.43 -27.55 16.43
CA VAL A 141 -86.78 -27.07 16.09
C VAL A 141 -87.41 -27.92 14.97
N ILE A 142 -86.64 -28.29 13.94
CA ILE A 142 -87.13 -29.13 12.83
C ILE A 142 -87.65 -30.48 13.35
N VAL A 143 -86.90 -31.12 14.26
CA VAL A 143 -87.30 -32.40 14.87
C VAL A 143 -88.61 -32.27 15.67
N SER A 144 -88.79 -31.15 16.39
CA SER A 144 -90.04 -30.90 17.14
C SER A 144 -91.25 -30.69 16.23
N ILE A 145 -91.07 -30.02 15.09
CA ILE A 145 -92.11 -29.81 14.09
C ILE A 145 -92.53 -31.14 13.46
N GLU A 146 -91.57 -32.02 13.14
CA GLU A 146 -91.85 -33.35 12.58
C GLU A 146 -92.63 -34.23 13.56
N ALA A 147 -92.29 -34.21 14.85
CA ALA A 147 -93.04 -34.92 15.89
C ALA A 147 -94.49 -34.40 16.03
N SER A 148 -94.66 -33.08 15.95
CA SER A 148 -95.99 -32.45 16.01
C SER A 148 -96.83 -32.81 14.78
N LYS A 149 -96.23 -32.83 13.59
CA LYS A 149 -96.87 -33.28 12.35
C LYS A 149 -97.36 -34.73 12.45
N GLN A 150 -96.56 -35.63 13.02
CA GLN A 150 -96.94 -37.03 13.20
C GLN A 150 -98.15 -37.17 14.14
N THR A 151 -98.15 -36.40 15.23
CA THR A 151 -99.26 -36.41 16.21
C THR A 151 -100.59 -35.94 15.59
N ILE A 152 -100.54 -34.99 14.66
CA ILE A 152 -101.71 -34.50 13.93
C ILE A 152 -102.22 -35.56 12.93
N LEU A 153 -101.31 -36.27 12.25
CA LEU A 153 -101.68 -37.37 11.35
C LEU A 153 -102.34 -38.53 12.10
N ASP A 154 -101.84 -38.88 13.29
CA ASP A 154 -102.43 -39.91 14.15
C ASP A 154 -103.84 -39.54 14.67
N HIS A 155 -104.13 -38.24 14.83
CA HIS A 155 -105.47 -37.76 15.20
C HIS A 155 -106.46 -37.79 14.03
N LEU A 156 -105.98 -37.58 12.79
CA LEU A 156 -106.80 -37.63 11.58
C LEU A 156 -107.25 -39.06 11.22
N GLU A 157 -106.49 -40.09 11.61
CA GLU A 157 -106.88 -41.49 11.40
C GLU A 157 -107.98 -41.96 12.37
N LYS A 158 -108.12 -41.34 13.55
CA LYS A 158 -109.11 -41.74 14.58
C LYS A 158 -110.54 -41.25 14.33
N THR A 159 -110.76 -40.39 13.35
CA THR A 159 -112.08 -39.76 13.08
C THR A 159 -112.97 -40.50 12.05
N LYS A 160 -112.79 -41.81 11.85
CA LYS A 160 -113.45 -42.59 10.77
C LYS A 160 -114.57 -43.58 11.20
N ASN A 161 -115.25 -43.44 12.35
CA ASN A 161 -116.37 -44.34 12.67
C ASN A 161 -117.59 -43.74 13.43
N ILE A 162 -118.74 -43.80 12.72
CA ILE A 162 -120.14 -44.06 13.12
C ILE A 162 -121.05 -42.92 13.65
N PRO A 163 -122.35 -42.90 13.22
CA PRO A 163 -123.32 -41.81 13.31
C PRO A 163 -124.35 -41.98 14.47
N GLU A 164 -125.38 -41.12 14.47
CA GLU A 164 -126.54 -40.98 15.40
C GLU A 164 -126.26 -40.12 16.67
N ASP A 165 -127.07 -39.15 17.09
CA ASP A 165 -128.37 -38.69 16.61
C ASP A 165 -128.63 -37.22 17.01
N THR A 166 -129.10 -36.43 16.03
CA THR A 166 -130.16 -35.40 16.06
C THR A 166 -130.39 -34.41 17.23
N GLN A 167 -129.46 -34.27 18.20
CA GLN A 167 -129.30 -33.04 19.02
C GLN A 167 -127.97 -32.33 18.77
N LYS A 168 -127.09 -32.92 17.95
CA LYS A 168 -125.83 -32.30 17.52
C LYS A 168 -126.00 -31.23 16.44
N LEU A 169 -127.16 -31.11 15.76
CA LEU A 169 -127.31 -30.20 14.62
C LEU A 169 -127.23 -28.71 14.99
N GLU A 170 -127.72 -28.29 16.16
CA GLU A 170 -127.56 -26.89 16.62
C GLU A 170 -126.13 -26.59 17.06
N LYS A 171 -125.49 -27.49 17.84
CA LYS A 171 -124.06 -27.36 18.17
C LYS A 171 -123.14 -27.56 16.97
N LEU A 172 -123.56 -28.31 15.95
CA LEU A 172 -122.84 -28.47 14.69
C LEU A 172 -123.01 -27.23 13.82
N LEU A 173 -124.11 -26.48 13.92
CA LEU A 173 -124.25 -25.20 13.25
C LEU A 173 -123.33 -24.15 13.89
N GLU A 174 -123.29 -24.09 15.23
CA GLU A 174 -122.38 -23.20 15.98
C GLU A 174 -120.89 -23.60 15.78
N ASN A 175 -120.59 -24.90 15.75
CA ASN A 175 -119.25 -25.39 15.39
C ASN A 175 -118.95 -25.28 13.89
N ALA A 176 -119.94 -25.30 13.00
CA ALA A 176 -119.74 -25.09 11.56
C ALA A 176 -119.51 -23.61 11.25
N GLU A 177 -120.15 -22.69 11.97
CA GLU A 177 -119.84 -21.25 11.90
C GLU A 177 -118.45 -20.96 12.50
N SER A 178 -118.11 -21.55 13.65
CA SER A 178 -116.77 -21.46 14.25
C SER A 178 -115.67 -22.10 13.38
N ASN A 179 -115.94 -23.26 12.78
CA ASN A 179 -115.05 -23.91 11.82
C ASN A 179 -114.99 -23.14 10.50
N SER A 180 -116.07 -22.54 10.02
CA SER A 180 -116.08 -21.67 8.84
C SER A 180 -115.26 -20.41 9.08
N ALA A 181 -115.39 -19.79 10.26
CA ALA A 181 -114.54 -18.68 10.68
C ALA A 181 -113.06 -19.10 10.78
N SER A 182 -112.78 -20.30 11.32
CA SER A 182 -111.43 -20.86 11.39
C SER A 182 -110.86 -21.23 10.02
N ILE A 183 -111.68 -21.78 9.11
CA ILE A 183 -111.31 -22.10 7.72
C ILE A 183 -111.04 -20.82 6.94
N ASN A 184 -111.86 -19.77 7.11
CA ASN A 184 -111.61 -18.47 6.49
C ASN A 184 -110.37 -17.78 7.09
N GLY A 185 -110.13 -17.93 8.40
CA GLY A 185 -108.91 -17.49 9.06
C GLY A 185 -107.67 -18.21 8.54
N LEU A 186 -107.75 -19.53 8.35
CA LEU A 186 -106.69 -20.35 7.76
C LEU A 186 -106.50 -20.03 6.26
N LEU A 187 -107.56 -19.76 5.51
CA LEU A 187 -107.49 -19.37 4.10
C LEU A 187 -106.84 -17.99 3.94
N SER A 188 -107.17 -17.05 4.83
CA SER A 188 -106.53 -15.74 4.89
C SER A 188 -105.05 -15.84 5.29
N GLN A 189 -104.72 -16.64 6.32
CA GLN A 189 -103.33 -16.90 6.71
C GLN A 189 -102.54 -17.65 5.63
N SER A 190 -103.16 -18.59 4.93
CA SER A 190 -102.56 -19.34 3.82
C SER A 190 -102.33 -18.44 2.61
N SER A 191 -103.29 -17.57 2.28
CA SER A 191 -103.12 -16.56 1.23
C SER A 191 -102.00 -15.57 1.59
N LYS A 192 -101.95 -15.12 2.85
CA LYS A 192 -100.88 -14.22 3.31
C LYS A 192 -99.51 -14.90 3.27
N ARG A 193 -99.40 -16.15 3.74
CA ARG A 193 -98.16 -16.95 3.63
C ARG A 193 -97.77 -17.20 2.19
N LYS A 194 -98.71 -17.47 1.30
CA LYS A 194 -98.44 -17.61 -0.13
C LYS A 194 -97.88 -16.31 -0.70
N GLN A 195 -98.46 -15.17 -0.36
CA GLN A 195 -97.99 -13.85 -0.78
C GLN A 195 -96.59 -13.55 -0.21
N ASP A 196 -96.33 -13.85 1.07
CA ASP A 196 -95.00 -13.71 1.68
C ASP A 196 -93.96 -14.62 0.99
N ILE A 197 -94.35 -15.84 0.61
CA ILE A 197 -93.50 -16.78 -0.12
C ILE A 197 -93.23 -16.28 -1.54
N GLU A 198 -94.24 -15.74 -2.23
CA GLU A 198 -94.08 -15.14 -3.56
C GLU A 198 -93.17 -13.90 -3.49
N ASP A 199 -93.32 -13.04 -2.49
CA ASP A 199 -92.46 -11.87 -2.27
C ASP A 199 -91.02 -12.27 -1.96
N LEU A 200 -90.82 -13.30 -1.13
CA LEU A 200 -89.48 -13.85 -0.86
C LEU A 200 -88.87 -14.50 -2.10
N TYR A 201 -89.66 -15.25 -2.86
CA TYR A 201 -89.21 -15.88 -4.11
C TYR A 201 -88.74 -14.82 -5.11
N LYS A 202 -89.53 -13.75 -5.29
CA LYS A 202 -89.16 -12.60 -6.13
C LYS A 202 -87.91 -11.88 -5.65
N LYS A 203 -87.72 -11.71 -4.34
CA LYS A 203 -86.49 -11.10 -3.80
C LYS A 203 -85.23 -11.98 -4.01
N ILE A 204 -85.38 -13.29 -3.92
CA ILE A 204 -84.25 -14.22 -4.02
C ILE A 204 -83.86 -14.45 -5.49
N TYR A 205 -84.85 -14.67 -6.36
CA TYR A 205 -84.65 -15.11 -7.75
C TYR A 205 -84.99 -14.06 -8.81
N GLY A 206 -85.53 -12.91 -8.43
CA GLY A 206 -85.94 -11.87 -9.38
C GLY A 206 -87.31 -12.08 -10.01
N GLU A 207 -87.73 -11.15 -10.88
CA GLU A 207 -88.98 -11.24 -11.64
C GLU A 207 -88.76 -10.88 -13.12
N ASP A 208 -89.32 -11.69 -14.02
CA ASP A 208 -89.32 -11.44 -15.46
C ASP A 208 -90.45 -10.50 -15.85
N ILE A 209 -90.14 -9.23 -16.04
CA ILE A 209 -91.13 -8.21 -16.42
C ILE A 209 -91.17 -8.11 -17.94
N LYS A 210 -92.34 -8.34 -18.54
CA LYS A 210 -92.57 -8.03 -19.96
C LYS A 210 -92.75 -6.53 -20.12
N THR A 211 -91.81 -5.88 -20.79
CA THR A 211 -91.96 -4.47 -21.17
C THR A 211 -92.88 -4.36 -22.40
N GLU A 212 -93.56 -3.22 -22.59
CA GLU A 212 -94.55 -2.98 -23.66
C GLU A 212 -94.07 -3.31 -25.10
N ASP A 213 -92.75 -3.40 -25.33
CA ASP A 213 -92.12 -3.79 -26.61
C ASP A 213 -91.92 -5.31 -26.81
N GLY A 214 -92.44 -6.16 -25.92
CA GLY A 214 -92.36 -7.62 -26.05
C GLY A 214 -91.00 -8.24 -25.69
N LYS A 215 -90.04 -7.46 -25.17
CA LYS A 215 -88.81 -7.98 -24.55
C LYS A 215 -89.02 -8.26 -23.06
N ILE A 216 -88.60 -9.44 -22.63
CA ILE A 216 -88.57 -9.87 -21.23
C ILE A 216 -87.32 -9.25 -20.60
N SER A 217 -87.50 -8.42 -19.58
CA SER A 217 -86.40 -7.85 -18.78
C SER A 217 -86.46 -8.46 -17.38
N HIS A 218 -85.42 -9.23 -17.04
CA HIS A 218 -85.28 -9.86 -15.73
C HIS A 218 -84.81 -8.81 -14.71
N THR A 219 -85.58 -8.62 -13.64
CA THR A 219 -85.13 -7.84 -12.48
C THR A 219 -84.29 -8.74 -11.59
N ASN A 220 -83.01 -8.41 -11.42
CA ASN A 220 -82.05 -9.24 -10.69
C ASN A 220 -82.51 -9.50 -9.25
N GLY A 221 -82.50 -10.77 -8.83
CA GLY A 221 -82.64 -11.14 -7.42
C GLY A 221 -81.30 -11.05 -6.68
N ILE A 222 -81.34 -11.24 -5.36
CA ILE A 222 -80.15 -11.27 -4.49
C ILE A 222 -79.14 -12.34 -4.97
N LYS A 223 -79.63 -13.46 -5.51
CA LYS A 223 -78.78 -14.52 -6.06
C LYS A 223 -77.97 -14.03 -7.26
N ASP A 224 -78.59 -13.28 -8.16
CA ASP A 224 -77.95 -12.79 -9.37
C ASP A 224 -76.95 -11.66 -9.05
N GLU A 225 -77.30 -10.79 -8.09
CA GLU A 225 -76.36 -9.80 -7.57
C GLU A 225 -75.12 -10.45 -6.94
N LEU A 226 -75.30 -11.49 -6.13
CA LEU A 226 -74.19 -12.24 -5.55
C LEU A 226 -73.33 -12.93 -6.62
N GLN A 227 -73.97 -13.51 -7.64
CA GLN A 227 -73.23 -14.17 -8.72
C GLN A 227 -72.47 -13.17 -9.60
N ASN A 228 -73.03 -11.98 -9.82
CA ASN A 228 -72.40 -10.90 -10.58
C ASN A 228 -71.23 -10.29 -9.81
N THR A 229 -71.38 -10.05 -8.50
CA THR A 229 -70.27 -9.59 -7.65
C THR A 229 -69.14 -10.61 -7.58
N TYR A 230 -69.45 -11.91 -7.49
CA TYR A 230 -68.42 -12.96 -7.52
C TYR A 230 -67.68 -13.00 -8.86
N LYS A 231 -68.39 -12.87 -9.98
CA LYS A 231 -67.79 -12.79 -11.32
C LYS A 231 -66.91 -11.54 -11.46
N ALA A 232 -67.37 -10.39 -11.00
CA ALA A 232 -66.62 -9.14 -11.03
C ALA A 232 -65.33 -9.26 -10.20
N LEU A 233 -65.43 -9.78 -8.98
CA LEU A 233 -64.27 -10.00 -8.11
C LEU A 233 -63.27 -11.00 -8.73
N SER A 234 -63.77 -12.07 -9.35
CA SER A 234 -62.90 -13.04 -10.05
C SER A 234 -62.16 -12.40 -11.23
N LEU A 235 -62.81 -11.50 -11.96
CA LEU A 235 -62.19 -10.73 -13.05
C LEU A 235 -61.13 -9.77 -12.51
N GLU A 236 -61.43 -9.03 -11.44
CA GLU A 236 -60.45 -8.14 -10.80
C GLU A 236 -59.22 -8.90 -10.30
N ILE A 237 -59.42 -10.07 -9.67
CA ILE A 237 -58.31 -10.93 -9.22
C ILE A 237 -57.44 -11.35 -10.40
N GLN A 238 -58.03 -11.77 -11.53
CA GLN A 238 -57.27 -12.11 -12.73
C GLN A 238 -56.46 -10.91 -13.25
N THR A 239 -57.08 -9.72 -13.34
CA THR A 239 -56.37 -8.53 -13.81
C THR A 239 -55.22 -8.12 -12.88
N LEU A 240 -55.40 -8.26 -11.57
CA LEU A 240 -54.34 -8.04 -10.59
C LEU A 240 -53.19 -9.03 -10.77
N GLN A 241 -53.51 -10.29 -11.04
CA GLN A 241 -52.53 -11.35 -11.25
C GLN A 241 -51.70 -11.10 -12.53
N ASP A 242 -52.34 -10.70 -13.62
CA ASP A 242 -51.67 -10.30 -14.86
C ASP A 242 -50.74 -9.09 -14.65
N ILE A 243 -51.16 -8.12 -13.84
CA ILE A 243 -50.32 -6.95 -13.48
C ILE A 243 -49.11 -7.38 -12.67
N ILE A 244 -49.29 -8.27 -11.69
CA ILE A 244 -48.20 -8.78 -10.84
C ILE A 244 -47.19 -9.54 -11.71
N ASP A 245 -47.65 -10.41 -12.60
CA ASP A 245 -46.76 -11.19 -13.48
C ASP A 245 -45.97 -10.28 -14.43
N ASN A 246 -46.61 -9.26 -15.01
CA ASN A 246 -45.95 -8.30 -15.87
C ASN A 246 -44.91 -7.46 -15.09
N LYS A 247 -45.27 -6.95 -13.90
CA LYS A 247 -44.33 -6.22 -13.04
C LYS A 247 -43.16 -7.10 -12.61
N THR A 248 -43.40 -8.36 -12.30
CA THR A 248 -42.36 -9.32 -11.91
C THR A 248 -41.37 -9.53 -13.05
N LYS A 249 -41.85 -9.73 -14.28
CA LYS A 249 -40.98 -9.84 -15.47
C LYS A 249 -40.15 -8.58 -15.71
N ILE A 250 -40.77 -7.39 -15.63
CA ILE A 250 -40.04 -6.13 -15.81
C ILE A 250 -38.93 -5.97 -14.76
N ILE A 251 -39.21 -6.32 -13.50
CA ILE A 251 -38.22 -6.26 -12.42
C ILE A 251 -37.10 -7.27 -12.66
N GLU A 252 -37.43 -8.49 -13.07
CA GLU A 252 -36.46 -9.56 -13.34
C GLU A 252 -35.54 -9.19 -14.51
N ASP A 253 -36.09 -8.67 -15.61
CA ASP A 253 -35.32 -8.20 -16.77
C ASP A 253 -34.41 -7.02 -16.40
N ALA A 254 -34.93 -6.04 -15.65
CA ALA A 254 -34.15 -4.89 -15.20
C ALA A 254 -33.01 -5.30 -14.25
N HIS A 255 -33.28 -6.27 -13.37
CA HIS A 255 -32.27 -6.79 -12.43
C HIS A 255 -31.17 -7.56 -13.18
N ASN A 256 -31.54 -8.44 -14.11
CA ASN A 256 -30.59 -9.20 -14.92
C ASN A 256 -29.72 -8.29 -15.78
N ASN A 257 -30.30 -7.25 -16.39
CA ASN A 257 -29.53 -6.26 -17.15
C ASN A 257 -28.57 -5.46 -16.25
N SER A 258 -29.02 -5.07 -15.05
CA SER A 258 -28.16 -4.39 -14.07
C SER A 258 -27.00 -5.26 -13.59
N ILE A 259 -27.22 -6.57 -13.42
CA ILE A 259 -26.16 -7.53 -13.08
C ILE A 259 -25.15 -7.61 -14.23
N ALA A 260 -25.61 -7.83 -15.46
CA ALA A 260 -24.74 -7.94 -16.63
C ALA A 260 -23.88 -6.68 -16.82
N GLN A 261 -24.47 -5.49 -16.67
CA GLN A 261 -23.75 -4.23 -16.79
C GLN A 261 -22.71 -4.06 -15.66
N ARG A 262 -23.01 -4.49 -14.43
CA ARG A 262 -22.04 -4.47 -13.33
C ARG A 262 -20.89 -5.45 -13.57
N GLU A 263 -21.16 -6.64 -14.08
CA GLU A 263 -20.12 -7.61 -14.42
C GLU A 263 -19.17 -7.08 -15.50
N GLU A 264 -19.71 -6.41 -16.52
CA GLU A 264 -18.91 -5.79 -17.58
C GLU A 264 -18.03 -4.66 -17.03
N ASN A 265 -18.61 -3.75 -16.22
CA ASN A 265 -17.86 -2.68 -15.56
C ASN A 265 -16.73 -3.23 -14.67
N VAL A 266 -17.00 -4.31 -13.91
CA VAL A 266 -15.97 -4.94 -13.06
C VAL A 266 -14.85 -5.54 -13.90
N LYS A 267 -15.17 -6.19 -15.03
CA LYS A 267 -14.14 -6.70 -15.96
C LYS A 267 -13.30 -5.57 -16.56
N GLU A 268 -13.92 -4.45 -16.91
CA GLU A 268 -13.20 -3.28 -17.43
C GLU A 268 -12.26 -2.66 -16.39
N ILE A 269 -12.72 -2.54 -15.13
CA ILE A 269 -11.88 -2.08 -14.01
C ILE A 269 -10.71 -3.03 -13.77
N ILE A 270 -10.94 -4.34 -13.77
CA ILE A 270 -9.85 -5.33 -13.60
C ILE A 270 -8.85 -5.26 -14.75
N SER A 271 -9.33 -5.12 -15.99
CA SER A 271 -8.49 -5.00 -17.18
C SER A 271 -7.62 -3.74 -17.15
N SER A 272 -8.23 -2.58 -16.84
CA SER A 272 -7.52 -1.31 -16.72
C SER A 272 -6.51 -1.31 -15.58
N ALA A 273 -6.88 -1.81 -14.39
CA ALA A 273 -5.97 -1.94 -13.26
C ALA A 273 -4.77 -2.85 -13.59
N LYS A 274 -5.00 -3.96 -14.29
CA LYS A 274 -3.92 -4.85 -14.72
C LYS A 274 -2.97 -4.16 -15.71
N ALA A 275 -3.52 -3.45 -16.69
CA ALA A 275 -2.72 -2.69 -17.65
C ALA A 275 -1.88 -1.60 -16.96
N GLU A 276 -2.44 -0.92 -15.96
CA GLU A 276 -1.73 0.08 -15.16
C GLU A 276 -0.60 -0.56 -14.35
N ILE A 277 -0.86 -1.66 -13.64
CA ILE A 277 0.17 -2.39 -12.87
C ILE A 277 1.30 -2.87 -13.78
N ASP A 278 0.97 -3.41 -14.95
CA ASP A 278 1.98 -3.86 -15.92
C ASP A 278 2.81 -2.67 -16.43
N SER A 279 2.18 -1.52 -16.67
CA SER A 279 2.88 -0.30 -17.10
C SER A 279 3.85 0.22 -16.03
N VAL A 280 3.41 0.28 -14.77
CA VAL A 280 4.22 0.69 -13.61
C VAL A 280 5.35 -0.30 -13.37
N THR A 281 5.11 -1.61 -13.55
CA THR A 281 6.13 -2.64 -13.42
C THR A 281 7.22 -2.50 -14.49
N ILE A 282 6.83 -2.19 -15.72
CA ILE A 282 7.78 -1.91 -16.81
C ILE A 282 8.59 -0.65 -16.48
N GLU A 283 7.96 0.41 -15.98
CA GLU A 283 8.65 1.64 -15.57
C GLU A 283 9.63 1.41 -14.41
N LEU A 284 9.23 0.65 -13.39
CA LEU A 284 10.10 0.23 -12.29
C LEU A 284 11.32 -0.57 -12.78
N LYS A 285 11.11 -1.56 -13.66
CA LYS A 285 12.20 -2.36 -14.23
C LYS A 285 13.17 -1.53 -15.07
N ASN A 286 12.67 -0.48 -15.71
CA ASN A 286 13.44 0.47 -16.51
C ASN A 286 14.26 1.42 -15.61
N LEU A 287 13.70 1.90 -14.50
CA LEU A 287 14.37 2.80 -13.56
C LEU A 287 15.37 2.09 -12.61
N LEU A 288 15.19 0.79 -12.36
CA LEU A 288 16.02 0.01 -11.40
C LEU A 288 17.53 0.02 -11.72
N PRO A 289 18.00 -0.21 -12.97
CA PRO A 289 19.42 -0.26 -13.29
C PRO A 289 20.11 1.09 -13.05
N GLY A 290 19.44 2.19 -13.40
CA GLY A 290 19.93 3.55 -13.16
C GLY A 290 20.01 3.89 -11.66
N GLY A 291 18.99 3.48 -10.90
CA GLY A 291 18.91 3.68 -9.44
C GLY A 291 19.91 2.82 -8.65
N LEU A 292 20.10 1.55 -9.02
CA LEU A 292 21.10 0.67 -8.41
C LEU A 292 22.53 1.17 -8.68
N ALA A 293 22.82 1.61 -9.90
CA ALA A 293 24.12 2.17 -10.24
C ALA A 293 24.38 3.49 -9.48
N ALA A 294 23.38 4.35 -9.34
CA ALA A 294 23.49 5.57 -8.54
C ALA A 294 23.73 5.26 -7.04
N GLY A 295 22.98 4.31 -6.48
CA GLY A 295 23.12 3.88 -5.08
C GLY A 295 24.49 3.26 -4.77
N LEU A 296 24.96 2.36 -5.63
CA LEU A 296 26.31 1.76 -5.51
C LEU A 296 27.41 2.82 -5.65
N SER A 297 27.27 3.77 -6.58
CA SER A 297 28.24 4.86 -6.75
C SER A 297 28.34 5.77 -5.54
N ALA A 298 27.19 6.11 -4.94
CA ALA A 298 27.14 6.90 -3.71
C ALA A 298 27.80 6.15 -2.53
N ALA A 299 27.60 4.83 -2.43
CA ALA A 299 28.27 4.01 -1.44
C ALA A 299 29.79 4.00 -1.61
N TYR A 300 30.30 3.87 -2.85
CA TYR A 300 31.73 3.96 -3.14
C TYR A 300 32.33 5.35 -2.89
N GLU A 301 31.58 6.42 -3.16
CA GLU A 301 31.99 7.79 -2.85
C GLU A 301 32.08 8.04 -1.35
N SER A 302 31.11 7.54 -0.58
CA SER A 302 31.15 7.56 0.89
C SER A 302 32.38 6.83 1.42
N LYS A 303 32.66 5.62 0.91
CA LYS A 303 33.85 4.84 1.26
C LYS A 303 35.16 5.54 0.90
N THR A 304 35.19 6.23 -0.24
CA THR A 304 36.34 7.07 -0.62
C THR A 304 36.54 8.22 0.38
N GLY A 305 35.45 8.81 0.87
CA GLY A 305 35.49 9.84 1.91
C GLY A 305 36.02 9.33 3.25
N GLU A 306 35.64 8.12 3.65
CA GLU A 306 36.17 7.43 4.84
C GLU A 306 37.67 7.13 4.70
N GLU A 307 38.10 6.53 3.59
CA GLU A 307 39.52 6.22 3.34
C GLU A 307 40.40 7.46 3.27
N LYS A 308 39.89 8.60 2.77
CA LYS A 308 40.61 9.89 2.81
C LYS A 308 40.84 10.38 4.23
N LYS A 309 39.93 10.11 5.17
CA LYS A 309 40.11 10.44 6.60
C LYS A 309 41.17 9.54 7.21
N ASP A 310 41.13 8.24 6.91
CA ASP A 310 42.12 7.28 7.39
C ASP A 310 43.52 7.54 6.83
N LEU A 311 43.63 7.89 5.54
CA LEU A 311 44.88 8.34 4.93
C LEU A 311 45.49 9.52 5.70
N LYS A 312 44.70 10.57 5.98
CA LYS A 312 45.17 11.72 6.76
C LYS A 312 45.62 11.32 8.16
N ARG A 313 44.90 10.40 8.81
CA ARG A 313 45.26 9.86 10.14
C ARG A 313 46.58 9.08 10.09
N PHE A 314 46.78 8.26 9.07
CA PHE A 314 48.03 7.51 8.89
C PHE A 314 49.19 8.44 8.54
N GLU A 315 49.01 9.44 7.68
CA GLU A 315 50.02 10.45 7.37
C GLU A 315 50.41 11.27 8.60
N SER A 316 49.44 11.66 9.43
CA SER A 316 49.72 12.37 10.69
C SER A 316 50.50 11.49 11.65
N THR A 317 50.09 10.23 11.85
CA THR A 317 50.81 9.29 12.71
C THR A 317 52.21 9.01 12.18
N PHE A 318 52.38 8.88 10.87
CA PHE A 318 53.68 8.69 10.23
C PHE A 318 54.60 9.90 10.47
N LYS A 319 54.11 11.13 10.30
CA LYS A 319 54.86 12.36 10.63
C LYS A 319 55.29 12.41 12.10
N THR A 320 54.38 12.07 13.02
CA THR A 320 54.70 11.98 14.45
C THR A 320 55.78 10.92 14.71
N THR A 321 55.73 9.79 14.01
CA THR A 321 56.71 8.71 14.14
C THR A 321 58.09 9.13 13.64
N ILE A 322 58.17 9.84 12.52
CA ILE A 322 59.43 10.42 12.02
C ILE A 322 59.96 11.46 13.01
N GLY A 323 59.11 12.31 13.57
CA GLY A 323 59.51 13.26 14.62
C GLY A 323 60.07 12.57 15.87
N LEU A 324 59.44 11.47 16.30
CA LEU A 324 59.91 10.65 17.41
C LEU A 324 61.24 9.95 17.08
N LEU A 325 61.43 9.49 15.84
CA LEU A 325 62.70 8.92 15.37
C LEU A 325 63.84 9.96 15.40
N VAL A 326 63.58 11.19 14.96
CA VAL A 326 64.54 12.30 15.03
C VAL A 326 64.86 12.65 16.48
N ALA A 327 63.86 12.69 17.36
CA ALA A 327 64.07 12.92 18.79
C ALA A 327 64.92 11.80 19.43
N ALA A 328 64.65 10.54 19.08
CA ALA A 328 65.45 9.40 19.52
C ALA A 328 66.91 9.47 19.04
N SER A 329 67.12 9.91 17.79
CA SER A 329 68.44 10.16 17.20
C SER A 329 69.24 11.26 17.91
N LEU A 330 68.58 12.17 18.61
CA LEU A 330 69.24 13.24 19.35
C LEU A 330 69.67 12.81 20.77
N ILE A 331 69.14 11.70 21.29
CA ILE A 331 69.44 11.21 22.66
C ILE A 331 70.94 11.00 22.89
N PRO A 332 71.70 10.30 22.02
CA PRO A 332 73.14 10.12 22.21
C PRO A 332 73.90 11.45 22.22
N PHE A 333 73.52 12.38 21.33
CA PHE A 333 74.14 13.70 21.25
C PHE A 333 73.88 14.56 22.50
N LEU A 334 72.66 14.49 23.07
CA LEU A 334 72.33 15.17 24.32
C LEU A 334 73.10 14.58 25.51
N ILE A 335 73.28 13.25 25.54
CA ILE A 335 74.07 12.56 26.56
C ILE A 335 75.56 12.95 26.43
N ASP A 336 76.09 13.02 25.22
CA ASP A 336 77.48 13.41 24.96
C ASP A 336 77.75 14.87 25.35
N ILE A 337 76.83 15.80 25.02
CA ILE A 337 76.90 17.21 25.48
C ILE A 337 76.86 17.29 27.00
N TYR A 338 75.98 16.51 27.65
CA TYR A 338 75.86 16.49 29.11
C TYR A 338 77.15 15.97 29.77
N LEU A 339 77.77 14.90 29.24
CA LEU A 339 79.05 14.39 29.75
C LEU A 339 80.21 15.37 29.53
N LEU A 340 80.22 16.11 28.43
CA LEU A 340 81.28 17.08 28.12
C LEU A 340 81.14 18.37 28.94
N ALA A 341 79.92 18.92 29.06
CA ALA A 341 79.68 20.22 29.69
C ALA A 341 79.57 20.18 31.22
N LEU A 342 78.98 19.14 31.81
CA LEU A 342 78.81 19.05 33.27
C LEU A 342 79.85 18.19 33.98
N LYS A 343 80.47 17.21 33.29
CA LYS A 343 81.41 16.25 33.92
C LYS A 343 82.88 16.43 33.53
N ASN A 344 83.24 17.42 32.69
CA ASN A 344 84.62 17.73 32.29
C ASN A 344 85.46 16.50 31.89
N LYS A 345 84.87 15.53 31.18
CA LYS A 345 85.62 14.38 30.65
C LYS A 345 86.44 14.78 29.42
N GLU A 346 87.62 14.17 29.25
CA GLU A 346 88.44 14.37 28.06
C GLU A 346 87.68 13.94 26.79
N LEU A 347 87.77 14.75 25.73
CA LEU A 347 87.09 14.56 24.44
C LEU A 347 87.37 13.17 23.84
N THR A 348 88.57 12.64 24.09
CA THR A 348 89.04 11.32 23.67
C THR A 348 88.26 10.17 24.30
N SER A 349 87.81 10.33 25.56
CA SER A 349 87.02 9.32 26.28
C SER A 349 85.58 9.28 25.81
N VAL A 350 84.98 10.45 25.51
CA VAL A 350 83.61 10.56 25.04
C VAL A 350 83.46 9.93 23.65
N ILE A 351 84.37 10.24 22.72
CA ILE A 351 84.37 9.69 21.35
C ILE A 351 84.51 8.15 21.35
N LYS A 352 85.23 7.59 22.32
CA LYS A 352 85.41 6.14 22.45
C LYS A 352 84.17 5.44 23.01
N ASP A 353 83.40 6.13 23.85
CA ASP A 353 82.19 5.60 24.50
C ASP A 353 80.92 5.77 23.64
N THR A 354 80.90 6.73 22.69
CA THR A 354 79.75 7.00 21.79
C THR A 354 79.27 5.76 20.99
N PRO A 355 80.14 4.92 20.37
CA PRO A 355 79.68 3.72 19.66
C PRO A 355 78.97 2.70 20.59
N HIS A 356 79.41 2.58 21.84
CA HIS A 356 78.78 1.68 22.81
C HIS A 356 77.39 2.19 23.24
N LEU A 357 77.25 3.50 23.39
CA LEU A 357 75.96 4.16 23.64
C LEU A 357 74.97 3.97 22.48
N ILE A 358 75.43 4.10 21.22
CA ILE A 358 74.61 3.87 20.02
C ILE A 358 74.10 2.42 19.97
N ILE A 359 74.96 1.44 20.27
CA ILE A 359 74.58 0.02 20.32
C ILE A 359 73.57 -0.25 21.45
N SER A 360 73.73 0.41 22.60
CA SER A 360 72.83 0.24 23.75
C SER A 360 71.41 0.76 23.49
N ILE A 361 71.25 1.79 22.64
CA ILE A 361 69.94 2.37 22.29
C ILE A 361 69.29 1.73 21.04
N LEU A 362 69.99 0.82 20.35
CA LEU A 362 69.48 0.12 19.17
C LEU A 362 68.11 -0.57 19.38
N PRO A 363 67.83 -1.25 20.51
CA PRO A 363 66.53 -1.87 20.76
C PRO A 363 65.37 -0.86 20.81
N LEU A 364 65.64 0.42 21.08
CA LEU A 364 64.65 1.48 21.12
C LEU A 364 64.22 1.91 19.70
N TYR A 365 65.13 1.86 18.72
CA TYR A 365 64.81 2.24 17.33
C TYR A 365 63.91 1.22 16.63
N PHE A 366 64.02 -0.06 16.98
CA PHE A 366 63.30 -1.13 16.28
C PHE A 366 61.77 -0.96 16.33
N PRO A 367 61.10 -0.75 17.49
CA PRO A 367 59.66 -0.48 17.54
C PRO A 367 59.23 0.77 16.75
N ILE A 368 60.06 1.82 16.73
CA ILE A 368 59.76 3.08 16.06
C ILE A 368 59.84 2.92 14.54
N LEU A 369 60.88 2.25 14.05
CA LEU A 369 61.06 1.93 12.63
C LEU A 369 59.97 0.97 12.14
N TRP A 370 59.59 -0.03 12.94
CA TRP A 370 58.50 -0.94 12.64
C TRP A 370 57.17 -0.19 12.49
N LEU A 371 56.90 0.72 13.42
CA LEU A 371 55.71 1.55 13.41
C LEU A 371 55.70 2.47 12.16
N ALA A 372 56.82 3.12 11.83
CA ALA A 372 56.95 3.94 10.62
C ALA A 372 56.71 3.12 9.34
N TYR A 373 57.32 1.94 9.24
CA TYR A 373 57.17 1.03 8.11
C TYR A 373 55.71 0.56 7.95
N SER A 374 55.04 0.19 9.05
CA SER A 374 53.64 -0.21 9.04
C SER A 374 52.72 0.91 8.54
N TYR A 375 52.90 2.14 9.02
CA TYR A 375 52.07 3.27 8.57
C TYR A 375 52.37 3.68 7.12
N ALA A 376 53.63 3.58 6.66
CA ALA A 376 53.96 3.81 5.25
C ALA A 376 53.21 2.84 4.32
N LYS A 377 53.09 1.56 4.70
CA LYS A 377 52.31 0.58 3.93
C LYS A 377 50.81 0.88 3.96
N LYS A 378 50.26 1.23 5.13
CA LYS A 378 48.84 1.62 5.27
C LYS A 378 48.49 2.86 4.43
N ILE A 379 49.40 3.82 4.32
CA ILE A 379 49.25 4.99 3.45
C ILE A 379 49.15 4.58 1.98
N ASN A 380 50.03 3.68 1.52
CA ASN A 380 50.01 3.20 0.14
C ASN A 380 48.75 2.38 -0.17
N LEU A 381 48.30 1.55 0.79
CA LEU A 381 47.05 0.80 0.69
C LEU A 381 45.83 1.73 0.59
N SER A 382 45.70 2.72 1.48
CA SER A 382 44.58 3.67 1.42
C SER A 382 44.59 4.50 0.14
N LYS A 383 45.77 4.90 -0.38
CA LYS A 383 45.86 5.56 -1.70
C LYS A 383 45.31 4.68 -2.82
N ARG A 384 45.66 3.40 -2.83
CA ARG A 384 45.12 2.42 -3.78
C ARG A 384 43.61 2.26 -3.64
N LEU A 385 43.10 2.06 -2.42
CA LEU A 385 41.65 1.92 -2.19
C LEU A 385 40.89 3.18 -2.62
N ILE A 386 41.44 4.37 -2.38
CA ILE A 386 40.86 5.64 -2.85
C ILE A 386 40.76 5.66 -4.37
N GLU A 387 41.80 5.28 -5.11
CA GLU A 387 41.78 5.23 -6.57
C GLU A 387 40.78 4.19 -7.10
N GLU A 388 40.77 2.98 -6.52
CA GLU A 388 39.85 1.90 -6.89
C GLU A 388 38.38 2.28 -6.62
N TYR A 389 38.06 2.83 -5.45
CA TYR A 389 36.70 3.25 -5.10
C TYR A 389 36.26 4.48 -5.87
N THR A 390 37.16 5.44 -6.11
CA THR A 390 36.84 6.61 -6.95
C THR A 390 36.53 6.17 -8.37
N HIS A 391 37.31 5.26 -8.96
CA HIS A 391 37.04 4.73 -10.28
C HIS A 391 35.68 4.00 -10.35
N LYS A 392 35.37 3.15 -9.37
CA LYS A 392 34.07 2.47 -9.28
C LYS A 392 32.90 3.45 -9.12
N ALA A 393 33.07 4.50 -8.31
CA ALA A 393 32.06 5.54 -8.14
C ALA A 393 31.84 6.35 -9.43
N VAL A 394 32.92 6.73 -10.13
CA VAL A 394 32.84 7.48 -11.40
C VAL A 394 32.24 6.60 -12.49
N LEU A 395 32.61 5.32 -12.57
CA LEU A 395 32.05 4.37 -13.53
C LEU A 395 30.55 4.23 -13.36
N GLY A 396 30.07 4.04 -12.12
CA GLY A 396 28.65 3.93 -11.86
C GLY A 396 27.87 5.24 -12.03
N LYS A 397 28.45 6.41 -11.72
CA LYS A 397 27.86 7.73 -12.04
C LYS A 397 27.76 7.95 -13.55
N THR A 398 28.80 7.58 -14.30
CA THR A 398 28.83 7.69 -15.75
C THR A 398 27.82 6.74 -16.39
N PHE A 399 27.73 5.51 -15.90
CA PHE A 399 26.71 4.56 -16.34
C PHE A 399 25.30 5.07 -16.03
N SER A 400 25.04 5.56 -14.82
CA SER A 400 23.73 6.11 -14.44
C SER A 400 23.34 7.31 -15.32
N GLY A 401 24.28 8.24 -15.56
CA GLY A 401 24.04 9.39 -16.43
C GLY A 401 23.80 9.01 -17.90
N LEU A 402 24.61 8.12 -18.46
CA LEU A 402 24.44 7.64 -19.84
C LEU A 402 23.19 6.75 -19.99
N SER A 403 22.90 5.91 -19.00
CA SER A 403 21.67 5.11 -18.91
C SER A 403 20.44 6.02 -18.95
N HIS A 404 20.43 7.09 -18.14
CA HIS A 404 19.34 8.04 -18.11
C HIS A 404 19.18 8.81 -19.44
N GLN A 405 20.29 9.16 -20.09
CA GLN A 405 20.27 9.78 -21.42
C GLN A 405 19.73 8.82 -22.50
N ILE A 406 20.11 7.54 -22.48
CA ILE A 406 19.60 6.53 -23.42
C ILE A 406 18.11 6.24 -23.14
N GLU A 407 17.70 6.28 -21.89
CA GLU A 407 16.32 6.07 -21.47
C GLU A 407 15.38 7.22 -21.86
N SER A 408 15.91 8.44 -21.97
CA SER A 408 15.19 9.61 -22.50
C SER A 408 14.93 9.54 -24.02
N LEU A 409 15.53 8.58 -24.73
CA LEU A 409 15.28 8.37 -26.16
C LEU A 409 13.97 7.60 -26.41
N PRO A 410 13.29 7.83 -27.56
CA PRO A 410 12.06 7.13 -27.91
C PRO A 410 12.23 5.59 -27.87
N LYS A 411 11.25 4.89 -27.26
CA LYS A 411 11.29 3.44 -27.00
C LYS A 411 11.44 2.58 -28.27
N ASP A 412 10.95 3.07 -29.42
CA ASP A 412 10.95 2.34 -30.70
C ASP A 412 12.17 2.60 -31.58
N SER A 413 13.17 3.35 -31.09
CA SER A 413 14.37 3.61 -31.87
C SER A 413 15.35 2.42 -31.80
N PRO A 414 15.73 1.81 -32.94
CA PRO A 414 16.74 0.74 -32.97
C PRO A 414 18.09 1.20 -32.40
N VAL A 415 18.34 2.52 -32.46
CA VAL A 415 19.54 3.17 -31.90
C VAL A 415 19.62 3.00 -30.37
N ARG A 416 18.47 2.96 -29.67
CA ARG A 416 18.42 2.85 -28.20
C ARG A 416 19.03 1.53 -27.71
N ASN A 417 18.64 0.42 -28.34
CA ASN A 417 19.14 -0.91 -27.97
C ASN A 417 20.62 -1.11 -28.34
N GLU A 418 21.06 -0.51 -29.45
CA GLU A 418 22.47 -0.52 -29.84
C GLU A 418 23.33 0.26 -28.83
N LEU A 419 22.88 1.45 -28.40
CA LEU A 419 23.56 2.26 -27.40
C LEU A 419 23.59 1.57 -26.03
N TRP A 420 22.52 0.90 -25.63
CA TRP A 420 22.48 0.07 -24.41
C TRP A 420 23.51 -1.06 -24.46
N THR A 421 23.58 -1.78 -25.57
CA THR A 421 24.54 -2.88 -25.76
C THR A 421 25.98 -2.36 -25.72
N LYS A 422 26.26 -1.23 -26.38
CA LYS A 422 27.58 -0.56 -26.34
C LYS A 422 27.93 -0.06 -24.94
N LEU A 423 26.98 0.51 -24.21
CA LEU A 423 27.17 0.97 -22.84
C LEU A 423 27.53 -0.19 -21.92
N LEU A 424 26.78 -1.30 -21.99
CA LEU A 424 27.03 -2.48 -21.18
C LEU A 424 28.41 -3.09 -21.49
N TYR A 425 28.77 -3.17 -22.76
CA TYR A 425 30.08 -3.65 -23.21
C TYR A 425 31.23 -2.76 -22.69
N ASN A 426 31.10 -1.45 -22.85
CA ASN A 426 32.11 -0.48 -22.39
C ASN A 426 32.25 -0.52 -20.87
N VAL A 427 31.16 -0.62 -20.11
CA VAL A 427 31.21 -0.75 -18.65
C VAL A 427 31.85 -2.08 -18.23
N LEU A 428 31.54 -3.19 -18.90
CA LEU A 428 32.19 -4.48 -18.63
C LEU A 428 33.69 -4.41 -18.89
N GLN A 429 34.10 -3.79 -20.00
CA GLN A 429 35.50 -3.62 -20.39
C GLN A 429 36.26 -2.76 -19.37
N VAL A 430 35.72 -1.58 -19.03
CA VAL A 430 36.33 -0.64 -18.07
C VAL A 430 36.29 -1.19 -16.65
N SER A 431 35.26 -1.96 -16.27
CA SER A 431 35.19 -2.61 -14.95
C SER A 431 36.20 -3.76 -14.81
N SER A 432 36.62 -4.38 -15.91
CA SER A 432 37.62 -5.47 -15.91
C SER A 432 39.04 -4.93 -15.69
N GLU A 433 39.27 -3.66 -16.03
CA GLU A 433 40.54 -2.98 -15.79
C GLU A 433 40.57 -2.37 -14.38
N ASN A 434 41.34 -2.97 -13.47
CA ASN A 434 41.55 -2.38 -12.14
C ASN A 434 42.62 -1.27 -12.23
N PRO A 435 42.27 0.02 -12.04
CA PRO A 435 43.23 1.13 -12.10
C PRO A 435 44.30 1.04 -11.00
N GLY A 436 44.06 0.29 -9.92
CA GLY A 436 45.06 0.04 -8.87
C GLY A 436 46.33 -0.64 -9.38
N LYS A 437 46.32 -1.25 -10.58
CA LYS A 437 47.50 -1.82 -11.25
C LYS A 437 48.55 -0.77 -11.64
N LEU A 438 48.17 0.51 -11.73
CA LEU A 438 49.08 1.61 -12.08
C LEU A 438 49.88 2.12 -10.87
N ILE A 439 49.50 1.74 -9.64
CA ILE A 439 50.30 2.00 -8.45
C ILE A 439 51.40 0.94 -8.37
N THR A 440 52.65 1.39 -8.33
CA THR A 440 53.82 0.52 -8.12
C THR A 440 53.60 -0.36 -6.88
N ASP A 441 53.85 -1.66 -7.00
CA ASP A 441 53.70 -2.70 -5.94
C ASP A 441 52.29 -3.30 -5.71
N TYR A 442 51.43 -3.38 -6.73
CA TYR A 442 50.12 -4.08 -6.67
C TYR A 442 50.19 -5.55 -6.18
N ASN A 443 51.31 -6.24 -6.43
CA ASN A 443 51.49 -7.67 -6.16
C ASN A 443 52.28 -7.99 -4.86
N LYS A 444 52.66 -6.99 -4.04
CA LYS A 444 53.40 -7.24 -2.79
C LYS A 444 52.44 -7.44 -1.63
N ALA A 445 52.76 -8.38 -0.73
CA ALA A 445 51.95 -8.66 0.44
C ALA A 445 51.57 -7.39 1.21
N ASP A 446 50.28 -7.25 1.57
CA ASP A 446 49.76 -6.11 2.32
C ASP A 446 50.21 -6.11 3.79
N HIS A 447 50.74 -7.24 4.26
CA HIS A 447 51.19 -7.42 5.62
C HIS A 447 52.69 -7.09 5.77
N PRO A 448 53.07 -6.15 6.67
CA PRO A 448 54.46 -5.72 6.83
C PRO A 448 55.41 -6.85 7.23
N LEU A 449 54.95 -7.86 7.98
CA LEU A 449 55.78 -9.04 8.31
C LEU A 449 56.02 -9.95 7.10
N MET A 450 55.03 -10.09 6.21
CA MET A 450 55.14 -10.99 5.07
C MET A 450 56.05 -10.40 3.99
N GLU A 451 55.98 -9.08 3.77
CA GLU A 451 56.89 -8.39 2.86
C GLU A 451 58.34 -8.36 3.38
N VAL A 452 58.55 -8.25 4.70
CA VAL A 452 59.88 -8.38 5.32
C VAL A 452 60.41 -9.82 5.20
N LEU A 453 59.54 -10.83 5.32
CA LEU A 453 59.89 -12.23 5.10
C LEU A 453 60.27 -12.50 3.63
N GLU A 454 59.53 -11.98 2.67
CA GLU A 454 59.84 -12.11 1.23
C GLU A 454 61.13 -11.35 0.85
N ASN A 455 61.34 -10.17 1.44
CA ASN A 455 62.56 -9.37 1.24
C ASN A 455 63.74 -9.82 2.13
N SER A 456 63.58 -10.82 3.01
CA SER A 456 64.68 -11.39 3.82
C SER A 456 65.80 -11.96 2.95
N SER A 457 65.46 -12.44 1.75
CA SER A 457 66.41 -12.86 0.71
C SER A 457 67.35 -11.71 0.25
N LYS A 458 66.89 -10.45 0.31
CA LYS A 458 67.71 -9.25 0.05
C LYS A 458 68.51 -8.81 1.27
N LEU A 459 68.06 -9.14 2.48
CA LEU A 459 68.80 -8.91 3.72
C LEU A 459 70.10 -9.74 3.75
N SER A 460 70.05 -11.00 3.29
CA SER A 460 71.23 -11.85 3.12
C SER A 460 72.28 -11.20 2.19
N LYS A 461 71.84 -10.70 1.03
CA LYS A 461 72.71 -9.96 0.08
C LYS A 461 73.30 -8.67 0.67
N SER A 462 72.57 -8.00 1.56
CA SER A 462 73.04 -6.78 2.22
C SER A 462 74.06 -7.09 3.33
N LEU A 463 73.92 -8.24 3.99
CA LEU A 463 74.87 -8.74 4.99
C LEU A 463 76.21 -9.17 4.35
N ASP A 464 76.16 -9.72 3.13
CA ASP A 464 77.33 -10.00 2.29
C ASP A 464 78.09 -8.74 1.82
N VAL A 465 77.41 -7.59 1.75
CA VAL A 465 78.07 -6.31 1.47
C VAL A 465 78.69 -5.75 2.75
N LEU A 466 78.04 -5.94 3.90
CA LEU A 466 78.55 -5.50 5.20
C LEU A 466 79.82 -6.26 5.63
N SER A 467 79.94 -7.54 5.27
CA SER A 467 81.14 -8.35 5.52
C SER A 467 82.38 -7.87 4.76
N LYS A 468 82.19 -7.08 3.69
CA LYS A 468 83.27 -6.51 2.86
C LYS A 468 83.78 -5.16 3.38
N ILE A 469 83.17 -4.58 4.41
CA ILE A 469 83.60 -3.33 5.04
C ILE A 469 84.64 -3.64 6.13
N PRO A 470 85.86 -3.05 6.09
CA PRO A 470 86.88 -3.30 7.09
C PRO A 470 86.40 -2.88 8.49
N GLY A 471 86.56 -3.77 9.48
CA GLY A 471 86.12 -3.56 10.88
C GLY A 471 84.77 -4.18 11.26
N PHE A 472 83.92 -4.55 10.28
CA PHE A 472 82.62 -5.19 10.53
C PHE A 472 82.56 -6.67 10.15
N SER A 473 83.65 -7.22 9.60
CA SER A 473 83.74 -8.60 9.10
C SER A 473 83.41 -9.67 10.17
N SER A 474 83.92 -9.54 11.39
CA SER A 474 83.68 -10.51 12.47
C SER A 474 82.23 -10.49 12.99
N ILE A 475 81.61 -9.31 13.01
CA ILE A 475 80.20 -9.12 13.40
C ILE A 475 79.28 -9.62 12.27
N ALA A 476 79.61 -9.33 11.01
CA ALA A 476 78.87 -9.83 9.86
C ALA A 476 78.89 -11.37 9.83
N GLN A 477 80.05 -12.01 10.03
CA GLN A 477 80.18 -13.46 10.03
C GLN A 477 79.35 -14.14 11.15
N THR A 478 79.38 -13.60 12.37
CA THR A 478 78.58 -14.13 13.49
C THR A 478 77.07 -13.90 13.31
N LEU A 479 76.66 -12.82 12.65
CA LEU A 479 75.24 -12.61 12.30
C LEU A 479 74.79 -13.51 11.14
N THR A 480 75.63 -13.75 10.13
CA THR A 480 75.31 -14.65 9.01
C THR A 480 75.09 -16.08 9.49
N GLU A 481 76.01 -16.63 10.29
CA GLU A 481 75.90 -17.99 10.84
C GLU A 481 74.65 -18.16 11.74
N LYS A 482 74.27 -17.12 12.49
CA LYS A 482 73.10 -17.16 13.37
C LYS A 482 71.79 -17.02 12.59
N ASN A 483 71.79 -16.26 11.50
CA ASN A 483 70.64 -16.11 10.61
C ASN A 483 70.35 -17.40 9.84
N GLU A 484 71.37 -18.07 9.30
CA GLU A 484 71.22 -19.38 8.63
C GLU A 484 70.64 -20.44 9.57
N LYS A 485 71.10 -20.50 10.83
CA LYS A 485 70.52 -21.39 11.85
C LYS A 485 69.06 -21.04 12.19
N SER A 486 68.71 -19.74 12.25
CA SER A 486 67.34 -19.30 12.55
C SER A 486 66.36 -19.57 11.40
N LEU A 487 66.81 -19.42 10.15
CA LEU A 487 66.02 -19.74 8.96
C LEU A 487 65.75 -21.25 8.83
N ALA A 488 66.75 -22.08 9.13
CA ALA A 488 66.58 -23.54 9.19
C ALA A 488 65.53 -23.94 10.24
N ALA A 489 65.61 -23.39 11.45
CA ALA A 489 64.66 -23.68 12.53
C ALA A 489 63.22 -23.19 12.26
N GLN A 490 63.06 -22.05 11.57
CA GLN A 490 61.74 -21.56 11.14
C GLN A 490 61.15 -22.38 9.98
N GLY A 491 61.98 -22.83 9.04
CA GLY A 491 61.58 -23.76 7.98
C GLY A 491 61.01 -25.06 8.53
N ASP A 492 61.64 -25.62 9.57
CA ASP A 492 61.16 -26.83 10.25
C ASP A 492 59.83 -26.61 11.00
N SER A 493 59.61 -25.40 11.55
CA SER A 493 58.36 -25.04 12.22
C SER A 493 57.21 -24.80 11.24
N VAL A 494 57.46 -24.20 10.08
CA VAL A 494 56.46 -24.02 9.01
C VAL A 494 56.08 -25.37 8.40
N LYS A 495 57.04 -26.27 8.21
CA LYS A 495 56.79 -27.64 7.76
C LYS A 495 55.93 -28.41 8.75
N SER A 496 56.26 -28.33 10.04
CA SER A 496 55.45 -28.92 11.12
C SER A 496 54.03 -28.34 11.19
N GLY A 497 53.86 -27.04 10.92
CA GLY A 497 52.55 -26.39 10.86
C GLY A 497 51.72 -26.80 9.64
N LEU A 498 52.37 -27.04 8.50
CA LEU A 498 51.72 -27.52 7.27
C LEU A 498 51.27 -28.99 7.43
N ASP A 499 52.11 -29.83 8.02
CA ASP A 499 51.81 -31.23 8.34
C ASP A 499 50.66 -31.35 9.37
N ALA A 500 50.58 -30.41 10.33
CA ALA A 500 49.47 -30.31 11.28
C ALA A 500 48.14 -29.87 10.62
N ASN A 501 48.20 -29.08 9.55
CA ASN A 501 47.00 -28.63 8.83
C ASN A 501 46.49 -29.69 7.84
N GLU A 502 47.38 -30.47 7.22
CA GLU A 502 46.99 -31.64 6.42
C GLU A 502 46.32 -32.74 7.25
N SER A 503 46.81 -32.98 8.48
CA SER A 503 46.19 -33.96 9.39
C SER A 503 44.81 -33.54 9.92
N LEU A 504 44.54 -32.24 10.02
CA LEU A 504 43.19 -31.73 10.38
C LEU A 504 42.17 -31.90 9.24
N ASN A 505 42.57 -31.73 7.98
CA ASN A 505 41.68 -31.90 6.83
C ASN A 505 41.33 -33.37 6.55
N ALA A 506 42.17 -34.33 6.94
CA ALA A 506 41.91 -35.77 6.75
C ALA A 506 40.82 -36.34 7.69
N THR A 507 40.37 -35.58 8.69
CA THR A 507 39.45 -36.08 9.73
C THR A 507 37.97 -35.70 9.48
N GLN A 508 37.67 -34.95 8.41
CA GLN A 508 36.30 -34.49 8.08
C GLN A 508 35.79 -35.02 6.71
N GLU A 509 35.67 -36.34 6.55
CA GLU A 509 34.75 -36.94 5.55
C GLU A 509 33.98 -38.11 6.19
N PRO A 510 32.63 -38.15 6.15
CA PRO A 510 31.83 -39.24 6.73
C PRO A 510 31.70 -40.44 5.76
N PRO A 511 31.54 -41.68 6.26
CA PRO A 511 31.46 -42.86 5.41
C PRO A 511 30.06 -43.00 4.79
N ILE A 512 30.00 -43.06 3.46
CA ILE A 512 28.78 -43.43 2.71
C ILE A 512 28.72 -44.96 2.64
N SER A 513 27.66 -45.51 3.24
CA SER A 513 27.23 -46.91 3.15
C SER A 513 27.01 -47.32 1.69
N THR A 514 27.72 -48.37 1.26
CA THR A 514 27.51 -49.07 -0.02
C THR A 514 26.24 -49.91 0.04
N GLY A 515 25.28 -49.57 -0.81
CA GLY A 515 24.12 -50.40 -1.12
C GLY A 515 24.53 -51.69 -1.84
N GLU A 516 24.12 -52.81 -1.24
CA GLU A 516 24.24 -54.19 -1.71
C GLU A 516 23.33 -54.44 -2.93
N LYS A 517 23.80 -55.21 -3.91
CA LYS A 517 22.99 -55.68 -5.05
C LYS A 517 22.72 -57.19 -4.93
N SER A 518 21.46 -57.55 -5.22
CA SER A 518 20.92 -58.82 -5.74
C SER A 518 20.73 -60.01 -4.78
N PRO A 519 19.87 -61.02 -5.09
CA PRO A 519 18.90 -61.17 -6.19
C PRO A 519 17.50 -61.72 -5.78
N LYS A 520 16.43 -61.31 -6.47
CA LYS A 520 15.37 -62.16 -7.06
C LYS A 520 14.30 -61.33 -7.75
#